data_AF-A0A2D5YTU4-F1
#
_entry.id   AF-A0A2D5YTU4-F1
#
_cell.length_a   1.000
_cell.length_b   1.000
_cell.length_c   1.000
_cell.angle_alpha   90.00
_cell.angle_beta   90.00
_cell.angle_gamma   90.00
#
_symmetry.space_group_name_H-M   'P 1'
#
loop_
_entity.id
_entity.type
_entity.pdbx_description
1 polymer ?
#
loop_
_entity_poly.entity_id
_entity_poly.type
_entity_poly.pdbx_seq_one_letter_code
_entity_poly.pdbx_strand_id
1 'polypeptide(L)'
;MLHQALEHCAALAMPRLLLFAAVITIAMRFGLKLQSTRDTRFLRHLTFGLRIHHGYIGILLAILAPICFQHQLGPRNLTLIIALILSDLIHHFLILWPITGSPEFHLIYPKKP
;
A
#
# COMPACT_ATOMS: atom_id res chain seq x y z
N MET A 1 -19.21 19.70 -15.53
CA MET A 1 -19.19 20.25 -14.15
C MET A 1 -19.11 19.16 -13.08
N LEU A 2 -20.05 18.20 -13.01
CA LEU A 2 -20.03 17.14 -11.99
C LEU A 2 -18.78 16.24 -12.06
N HIS A 3 -18.35 15.82 -13.25
CA HIS A 3 -17.14 14.99 -13.43
C HIS A 3 -15.87 15.69 -12.93
N GLN A 4 -15.68 16.96 -13.31
CA GLN A 4 -14.55 17.78 -12.86
C GLN A 4 -14.56 18.00 -11.34
N ALA A 5 -15.73 18.23 -10.75
CA ALA A 5 -15.86 18.34 -9.29
C ALA A 5 -15.48 17.02 -8.58
N LEU A 6 -15.91 15.87 -9.11
CA LEU A 6 -15.56 14.56 -8.57
C LEU A 6 -14.08 14.25 -8.68
N GLU A 7 -13.44 14.59 -9.80
CA GLU A 7 -11.98 14.47 -9.94
C GLU A 7 -11.23 15.37 -8.96
N HIS A 8 -11.70 16.61 -8.75
CA HIS A 8 -11.12 17.51 -7.77
C HIS A 8 -11.27 16.98 -6.34
N CYS A 9 -12.45 16.48 -5.97
CA CYS A 9 -12.67 15.87 -4.66
C CYS A 9 -11.82 14.61 -4.46
N ALA A 10 -11.66 13.78 -5.50
CA ALA A 10 -10.82 12.59 -5.46
C ALA A 10 -9.33 12.95 -5.32
N ALA A 11 -8.85 13.96 -6.07
CA ALA A 11 -7.50 14.47 -5.96
C ALA A 11 -7.21 15.05 -4.56
N LEU A 12 -8.17 15.75 -3.95
CA LEU A 12 -8.06 16.25 -2.57
C LEU A 12 -8.10 15.14 -1.51
N ALA A 13 -8.73 14.00 -1.81
CA ALA A 13 -8.77 12.85 -0.92
C ALA A 13 -7.45 12.05 -0.92
N MET A 14 -6.74 12.01 -2.06
CA MET A 14 -5.47 11.30 -2.21
C MET A 14 -4.42 11.65 -1.13
N PRO A 15 -4.01 12.91 -0.92
CA PRO A 15 -2.99 13.23 0.07
C PRO A 15 -3.45 12.90 1.50
N ARG A 16 -4.75 13.00 1.79
CA ARG A 16 -5.31 12.64 3.10
C ARG A 16 -5.19 11.14 3.35
N LEU A 17 -5.49 10.31 2.34
CA LEU A 17 -5.35 8.85 2.42
C LEU A 17 -3.89 8.44 2.58
N LEU A 18 -2.98 9.04 1.81
CA LEU A 18 -1.55 8.76 1.90
C LEU A 18 -1.00 9.15 3.28
N LEU A 19 -1.36 10.34 3.78
CA LEU A 19 -0.97 10.80 5.11
C LEU A 19 -1.49 9.86 6.20
N PHE A 20 -2.77 9.48 6.14
CA PHE A 20 -3.37 8.58 7.10
C PHE A 20 -2.66 7.22 7.13
N ALA A 21 -2.42 6.61 5.95
CA ALA A 21 -1.68 5.36 5.84
C ALA A 21 -0.24 5.49 6.34
N ALA A 22 0.45 6.58 6.01
CA ALA A 22 1.80 6.86 6.50
C ALA A 22 1.85 6.96 8.03
N VAL A 23 0.92 7.69 8.65
CA VAL A 23 0.85 7.82 10.11
C VAL A 23 0.62 6.47 10.78
N ILE A 24 -0.34 5.68 10.28
CA ILE A 24 -0.62 4.34 10.84
C ILE A 24 0.61 3.44 10.70
N THR A 25 1.20 3.37 9.51
CA THR A 25 2.36 2.48 9.27
C THR A 25 3.57 2.90 10.09
N ILE A 26 3.84 4.19 10.26
CA ILE A 26 4.89 4.71 11.15
C ILE A 26 4.58 4.36 12.62
N ALA A 27 3.36 4.59 13.09
CA ALA A 27 2.97 4.32 14.47
C ALA A 27 3.08 2.84 14.81
N MET A 28 2.64 1.96 13.92
CA MET A 28 2.78 0.51 14.08
C MET A 28 4.26 0.09 14.02
N ARG A 29 5.02 0.62 13.05
CA ARG A 29 6.43 0.26 12.85
C ARG A 29 7.33 0.71 14.00
N PHE A 30 7.25 1.97 14.40
CA PHE A 30 8.19 2.57 15.35
C PHE A 30 7.61 2.72 16.76
N GLY A 31 6.29 2.91 16.88
CA GLY A 31 5.61 2.96 18.18
C GLY A 31 5.46 1.57 18.80
N LEU A 32 4.89 0.62 18.05
CA LEU A 32 4.70 -0.76 18.51
C LEU A 32 5.89 -1.68 18.17
N LYS A 33 6.92 -1.16 17.50
CA LYS A 33 8.11 -1.92 17.07
C LYS A 33 7.77 -3.14 16.21
N LEU A 34 6.68 -3.07 15.43
CA LEU A 34 6.26 -4.17 14.57
C LEU A 34 7.12 -4.25 13.31
N GLN A 35 7.58 -5.45 13.00
CA GLN A 35 8.34 -5.78 11.80
C GLN A 35 7.66 -6.92 11.08
N SER A 36 7.18 -6.67 9.86
CA SER A 36 6.50 -7.70 9.08
C SER A 36 7.40 -8.92 8.78
N THR A 37 8.73 -8.78 8.68
CA THR A 37 9.65 -9.94 8.52
C THR A 37 9.72 -10.86 9.76
N ARG A 38 9.42 -10.32 10.95
CA ARG A 38 9.42 -11.04 12.23
C ARG A 38 8.01 -11.49 12.61
N ASP A 39 7.08 -10.54 12.67
CA ASP A 39 5.77 -10.72 13.30
C ASP A 39 4.76 -11.43 12.39
N THR A 40 4.95 -11.39 11.06
CA THR A 40 4.09 -12.13 10.11
C THR A 40 4.77 -13.34 9.48
N ARG A 41 5.91 -13.77 10.01
CA ARG A 41 6.70 -14.89 9.47
C ARG A 41 5.88 -16.18 9.33
N PHE A 42 4.94 -16.45 10.23
CA PHE A 42 4.10 -17.65 10.16
C PHE A 42 3.26 -17.71 8.87
N LEU A 43 2.90 -16.55 8.29
CA LEU A 43 2.19 -16.48 7.01
C LEU A 43 3.02 -17.02 5.84
N ARG A 44 4.35 -17.12 5.97
CA ARG A 44 5.24 -17.70 4.96
C ARG A 44 4.77 -19.06 4.48
N HIS A 45 4.25 -19.90 5.37
CA HIS A 45 3.78 -21.24 5.02
C HIS A 45 2.48 -21.20 4.23
N LEU A 46 1.59 -20.24 4.55
CA LEU A 46 0.31 -20.07 3.87
C LEU A 46 0.46 -19.43 2.49
N THR A 47 1.44 -18.52 2.34
CA THR A 47 1.67 -17.77 1.10
C THR A 47 2.76 -18.38 0.22
N PHE A 48 3.19 -19.62 0.50
CA PHE A 48 4.28 -20.30 -0.19
C PHE A 48 5.59 -19.49 -0.26
N GLY A 49 5.84 -18.66 0.76
CA GLY A 49 7.01 -17.79 0.83
C GLY A 49 6.80 -16.36 0.36
N LEU A 50 5.66 -16.03 -0.28
CA LEU A 50 5.40 -14.68 -0.77
C LEU A 50 5.06 -13.73 0.38
N ARG A 51 5.67 -12.54 0.43
CA ARG A 51 5.25 -11.50 1.37
C ARG A 51 4.15 -10.66 0.75
N ILE A 52 3.04 -10.53 1.46
CA ILE A 52 1.92 -9.71 1.02
C ILE A 52 2.21 -8.27 1.40
N HIS A 53 2.34 -7.41 0.40
CA HIS A 53 2.32 -5.96 0.56
C HIS A 53 0.96 -5.44 0.10
N HIS A 54 0.44 -4.39 0.74
CA HIS A 54 -0.85 -3.82 0.33
C HIS A 54 -0.77 -3.18 -1.06
N GLY A 55 0.42 -2.82 -1.54
CA GLY A 55 0.65 -2.43 -2.93
C GLY A 55 0.30 -3.52 -3.94
N TYR A 56 0.39 -4.81 -3.57
CA TYR A 56 -0.01 -5.91 -4.46
C TYR A 56 -1.51 -5.93 -4.71
N ILE A 57 -2.30 -5.62 -3.68
CA ILE A 57 -3.75 -5.50 -3.80
C ILE A 57 -4.07 -4.33 -4.74
N GLY A 58 -3.37 -3.21 -4.60
CA GLY A 58 -3.48 -2.09 -5.52
C GLY A 58 -3.18 -2.48 -6.98
N ILE A 59 -2.07 -3.18 -7.23
CA ILE A 59 -1.70 -3.64 -8.59
C ILE A 59 -2.74 -4.62 -9.15
N LEU A 60 -3.16 -5.61 -8.34
CA LEU A 60 -4.18 -6.58 -8.75
C LEU A 60 -5.48 -5.87 -9.12
N LEU A 61 -5.94 -4.93 -8.30
CA LEU A 61 -7.13 -4.13 -8.59
C LEU A 61 -6.93 -3.25 -9.82
N ALA A 62 -5.74 -2.67 -10.04
CA ALA A 62 -5.46 -1.89 -11.24
C ALA A 62 -5.59 -2.72 -12.54
N ILE A 63 -5.15 -3.99 -12.51
CA ILE A 63 -5.26 -4.92 -13.64
C ILE A 63 -6.70 -5.40 -13.83
N LEU A 64 -7.40 -5.74 -12.74
CA LEU A 64 -8.75 -6.27 -12.80
C LEU A 64 -9.81 -5.19 -13.04
N ALA A 65 -9.58 -3.95 -12.63
CA ALA A 65 -10.57 -2.89 -12.73
C ALA A 65 -11.10 -2.63 -14.15
N PRO A 66 -10.26 -2.56 -15.21
CA PRO A 66 -10.77 -2.39 -16.57
C PRO A 66 -11.50 -3.62 -17.12
N ILE A 67 -11.50 -4.76 -16.43
CA ILE A 67 -12.18 -5.99 -16.85
C ILE A 67 -13.45 -6.21 -16.02
N CYS A 68 -13.33 -6.15 -14.71
CA CYS A 68 -14.40 -6.52 -13.77
C CYS A 68 -15.23 -5.32 -13.32
N PHE A 69 -14.70 -4.09 -13.41
CA PHE A 69 -15.31 -2.90 -12.80
C PHE A 69 -15.46 -1.74 -13.77
N GLN A 70 -15.56 -2.01 -15.07
CA GLN A 70 -15.66 -1.00 -16.14
C GLN A 70 -16.69 0.10 -15.84
N HIS A 71 -17.90 -0.28 -15.42
CA HIS A 71 -18.98 0.67 -15.12
C HIS A 71 -18.87 1.32 -13.73
N GLN A 72 -17.95 0.86 -12.89
CA GLN A 72 -17.73 1.33 -11.51
C GLN A 72 -16.37 2.01 -11.32
N LEU A 73 -15.59 2.15 -12.39
CA LEU A 73 -14.28 2.80 -12.41
C LEU A 73 -14.41 4.33 -12.34
N GLY A 74 -14.99 4.82 -11.24
CA GLY A 74 -15.05 6.24 -10.94
C GLY A 74 -13.74 6.77 -10.34
N PRO A 75 -13.56 8.11 -10.30
CA PRO A 75 -12.35 8.75 -9.80
C PRO A 75 -12.02 8.39 -8.34
N ARG A 76 -13.04 8.11 -7.52
CA ARG A 76 -12.88 7.61 -6.14
C ARG A 76 -12.18 6.24 -6.09
N ASN A 77 -12.63 5.29 -6.89
CA ASN A 77 -12.07 3.93 -6.89
C ASN A 77 -10.65 3.93 -7.46
N LEU A 78 -10.42 4.71 -8.51
CA LEU A 78 -9.07 4.90 -9.06
C LEU A 78 -8.13 5.53 -8.02
N THR A 79 -8.61 6.52 -7.27
CA THR A 79 -7.85 7.13 -6.16
C THR A 79 -7.50 6.12 -5.09
N LEU A 80 -8.43 5.24 -4.69
CA LEU A 80 -8.15 4.19 -3.71
C LEU A 80 -7.09 3.20 -4.22
N ILE A 81 -7.21 2.75 -5.48
CA ILE A 81 -6.26 1.83 -6.11
C ILE A 81 -4.85 2.44 -6.13
N ILE A 82 -4.73 3.68 -6.60
CA ILE A 82 -3.46 4.39 -6.66
C ILE A 82 -2.91 4.65 -5.25
N ALA A 83 -3.75 5.02 -4.29
CA ALA A 83 -3.34 5.25 -2.90
C ALA A 83 -2.74 3.99 -2.26
N LEU A 84 -3.28 2.80 -2.55
CA LEU A 84 -2.71 1.53 -2.04
C LEU A 84 -1.28 1.32 -2.55
N ILE A 85 -1.06 1.51 -3.86
CA ILE A 85 0.27 1.34 -4.47
C ILE A 85 1.24 2.40 -3.93
N LEU A 86 0.85 3.68 -3.98
CA LEU A 86 1.71 4.78 -3.57
C LEU A 86 2.01 4.76 -2.07
N SER A 87 1.04 4.45 -1.21
CA SER A 87 1.30 4.38 0.23
C SER A 87 2.32 3.31 0.59
N ASP A 88 2.30 2.17 -0.11
CA ASP A 88 3.26 1.08 0.07
C ASP A 88 4.68 1.52 -0.34
N LEU A 89 4.80 2.10 -1.54
CA LEU A 89 6.08 2.60 -2.04
C LEU A 89 6.63 3.74 -1.17
N ILE A 90 5.79 4.69 -0.77
CA ILE A 90 6.19 5.79 0.11
C ILE A 90 6.65 5.24 1.46
N HIS A 91 5.91 4.29 2.05
CA HIS A 91 6.31 3.70 3.32
C HIS A 91 7.68 3.04 3.21
N HIS A 92 7.90 2.18 2.22
CA HIS A 92 9.15 1.43 2.11
C HIS A 92 10.34 2.29 1.65
N PHE A 93 10.17 3.11 0.62
CA PHE A 93 11.28 3.80 -0.02
C PHE A 93 11.51 5.22 0.47
N LEU A 94 10.45 5.94 0.88
CA LEU A 94 10.57 7.34 1.33
C LEU A 94 10.58 7.50 2.85
N ILE A 95 10.03 6.55 3.59
CA ILE A 95 9.97 6.62 5.07
C ILE A 95 10.92 5.61 5.70
N LEU A 96 10.75 4.33 5.41
CA LEU A 96 11.48 3.27 6.09
C LEU A 96 12.96 3.30 5.75
N TRP A 97 13.28 3.44 4.46
CA TRP A 97 14.66 3.39 3.99
C TRP A 97 15.53 4.50 4.59
N PRO A 98 15.15 5.79 4.57
CA PRO A 98 15.98 6.83 5.21
C PRO A 98 16.17 6.64 6.72
N ILE A 99 15.19 6.06 7.42
CA ILE A 99 15.24 5.89 8.89
C ILE A 99 16.04 4.65 9.29
N THR A 100 15.90 3.55 8.55
CA THR A 100 16.43 2.23 8.94
C THR A 100 17.65 1.79 8.11
N GLY A 101 17.96 2.50 7.03
CA GLY A 101 19.03 2.13 6.09
C GLY A 101 18.64 1.04 5.09
N SER A 102 17.44 0.47 5.17
CA SER A 102 16.91 -0.53 4.24
C SER A 102 15.44 -0.28 3.93
N PRO A 103 14.97 -0.47 2.68
CA PRO A 103 13.56 -0.35 2.36
C PRO A 103 12.72 -1.50 2.93
N GLU A 104 13.33 -2.64 3.30
CA GLU A 104 12.63 -3.87 3.72
C GLU A 104 11.49 -4.33 2.77
N PHE A 105 11.59 -3.95 1.50
CA PHE A 105 10.66 -4.29 0.44
C PHE A 105 11.01 -5.68 -0.14
N HIS A 106 10.80 -6.72 0.66
CA HIS A 106 11.08 -8.09 0.23
C HIS A 106 9.84 -8.71 -0.42
N LEU A 107 9.97 -9.23 -1.65
CA LEU A 107 8.90 -9.96 -2.32
C LEU A 107 8.66 -11.35 -1.69
N ILE A 108 9.74 -11.96 -1.19
CA ILE A 108 9.76 -13.29 -0.57
C ILE A 108 10.24 -13.13 0.87
N TYR A 109 9.71 -13.93 1.81
CA TYR A 109 10.18 -13.93 3.19
C TYR A 109 11.68 -14.30 3.24
N PRO A 110 12.54 -13.46 3.85
CA PRO A 110 13.96 -13.74 3.93
C PRO A 110 14.23 -14.97 4.81
N LYS A 111 15.31 -15.71 4.48
CA LYS A 111 15.69 -16.93 5.22
C LYS A 111 16.11 -16.63 6.67
N LYS A 112 16.62 -15.43 6.94
CA LYS A 112 16.99 -14.93 8.27
C LYS A 112 16.31 -13.56 8.50
N PRO A 113 15.84 -13.28 9.73
CA PRO A 113 15.42 -11.93 10.11
C PRO A 113 16.57 -10.94 10.00
#